data_AF-A0A937W7Z1-F1
#
_entry.id   AF-A0A937W7Z1-F1
#
_cell.length_a   1.000
_cell.length_b   1.000
_cell.length_c   1.000
_cell.angle_alpha   90.00
_cell.angle_beta   90.00
_cell.angle_gamma   90.00
#
_symmetry.space_group_name_H-M   'P 1'
#
loop_
_entity.id
_entity.type
_entity.pdbx_description
1 polymer ?
#
loop_
_entity_poly.entity_id
_entity_poly.type
_entity_poly.pdbx_seq_one_letter_code
_entity_poly.pdbx_strand_id
1 'polypeptide(L)'
;MAQDLSTTSVIDDVTTARPHTQGPPPFFPEPPDDHGDGDRPGDDDDRHGPPLSNARLGMLIFLGAETMFFAGLIGSFLVYRLSTAVWPPAAMPSLPVGVTGVNTLILLYSAYTMWRANRAIRAGHQQQFAQVLLLTGLLGTVFLAIQGYEWVQLIGFGLTISSGVYGAT
;
A
#
# COMPACT_ATOMS: atom_id res chain seq x y z
N MET A 1 -12.87 -14.96 62.12
CA MET A 1 -13.80 -14.50 61.06
C MET A 1 -14.14 -13.06 61.38
N ALA A 2 -13.94 -12.17 60.41
CA ALA A 2 -13.83 -10.71 60.47
C ALA A 2 -14.59 -9.96 61.58
N GLN A 3 -13.91 -9.01 62.22
CA GLN A 3 -14.31 -7.60 62.39
C GLN A 3 -13.46 -6.97 63.51
N ASP A 4 -12.55 -6.05 63.13
CA ASP A 4 -12.49 -4.69 63.68
C ASP A 4 -11.37 -3.90 62.97
N LEU A 5 -11.73 -3.16 61.92
CA LEU A 5 -10.86 -2.18 61.23
C LEU A 5 -11.36 -0.75 61.51
N SER A 6 -11.96 -0.49 62.68
CA SER A 6 -12.52 0.82 63.02
C SER A 6 -11.56 1.74 63.80
N THR A 7 -10.38 1.26 64.18
CA THR A 7 -9.42 2.04 64.99
C THR A 7 -8.50 2.94 64.16
N THR A 8 -8.51 2.85 62.82
CA THR A 8 -7.66 3.68 61.95
C THR A 8 -8.37 4.90 61.36
N SER A 9 -9.68 5.10 61.58
CA SER A 9 -10.39 6.28 61.04
C SER A 9 -10.41 7.49 61.97
N VAL A 10 -10.16 7.31 63.26
CA VAL A 10 -10.24 8.40 64.27
C VAL A 10 -9.01 9.30 64.25
N ILE A 11 -7.86 8.80 63.77
CA ILE A 11 -6.60 9.57 63.75
C ILE A 11 -6.47 10.43 62.48
N ASP A 12 -7.18 10.10 61.40
CA ASP A 12 -7.16 10.91 60.17
C ASP A 12 -8.06 12.15 60.24
N ASP A 13 -9.08 12.15 61.11
CA ASP A 13 -10.06 13.24 61.21
C ASP A 13 -9.52 14.46 61.99
N VAL A 14 -8.61 14.24 62.95
CA VAL A 14 -7.97 15.33 63.72
C VAL A 14 -6.93 16.12 62.90
N THR A 15 -6.42 15.57 61.80
CA THR A 15 -5.43 16.26 60.95
C THR A 15 -6.08 17.24 59.94
N THR A 16 -7.41 17.19 59.76
CA THR A 16 -8.11 17.96 58.71
C THR A 16 -9.05 19.05 59.25
N ALA A 17 -9.05 19.30 60.56
CA ALA A 17 -9.83 20.39 61.16
C ALA A 17 -9.06 21.71 61.09
N ARG A 18 -8.95 22.30 59.89
CA ARG A 18 -8.57 23.73 59.79
C ARG A 18 -9.72 24.56 60.33
N PRO A 19 -9.52 25.42 61.35
CA PRO A 19 -10.55 26.36 61.75
C PRO A 19 -10.84 27.26 60.55
N HIS A 20 -12.09 27.25 60.06
CA HIS A 20 -12.55 28.21 59.06
C HIS A 20 -12.63 29.60 59.74
N THR A 21 -11.48 30.22 59.96
CA THR A 21 -11.42 31.64 60.26
C THR A 21 -11.87 32.36 59.00
N GLN A 22 -13.17 32.69 58.93
CA GLN A 22 -13.66 33.72 58.02
C GLN A 22 -12.94 35.01 58.43
N GLY A 23 -11.85 35.31 57.73
CA GLY A 23 -11.22 36.61 57.82
C GLY A 23 -12.22 37.70 57.39
N PRO A 24 -11.96 38.97 57.75
CA PRO A 24 -12.77 40.06 57.24
C PRO A 24 -12.86 39.98 55.71
N PRO A 25 -14.02 40.28 55.10
CA PRO A 25 -14.18 40.20 53.66
C PRO A 25 -13.07 41.02 53.00
N PRO A 26 -12.43 40.49 51.94
CA PRO A 26 -11.31 41.16 51.31
C PRO A 26 -11.74 42.57 50.86
N PHE A 27 -10.89 43.55 51.15
CA PHE A 27 -11.15 44.96 50.81
C PHE A 27 -11.32 45.17 49.30
N PHE A 28 -10.76 44.25 48.50
CA PHE A 28 -10.97 44.18 47.07
C PHE A 28 -11.95 43.05 46.77
N PRO A 29 -12.90 43.25 45.83
CA PRO A 29 -13.68 42.15 45.27
C PRO A 29 -12.72 41.06 44.81
N GLU A 30 -13.02 39.80 45.15
CA GLU A 30 -12.24 38.70 44.60
C GLU A 30 -12.27 38.79 43.07
N PRO A 31 -11.14 38.53 42.39
CA PRO A 31 -11.12 38.44 40.94
C PRO A 31 -12.24 37.49 40.51
N PRO A 32 -12.96 37.79 39.40
CA PRO A 32 -13.93 36.86 38.86
C PRO A 32 -13.29 35.48 38.81
N ASP A 33 -13.92 34.52 39.46
CA ASP A 33 -13.55 33.14 39.36
C ASP A 33 -13.54 32.80 37.87
N ASP A 34 -12.34 32.56 37.35
CA ASP A 34 -12.13 32.00 36.02
C ASP A 34 -12.64 30.55 36.05
N HIS A 35 -13.96 30.41 36.17
CA HIS A 35 -14.67 29.28 35.62
C HIS A 35 -14.42 29.36 34.13
N GLY A 36 -13.32 28.72 33.72
CA GLY A 36 -12.89 28.69 32.34
C GLY A 36 -14.01 28.16 31.46
N ASP A 37 -14.80 29.07 30.91
CA ASP A 37 -15.49 28.85 29.66
C ASP A 37 -14.37 28.62 28.65
N GLY A 38 -14.23 27.35 28.29
CA GLY A 38 -13.18 26.81 27.44
C GLY A 38 -13.26 27.28 26.00
N ASP A 39 -13.75 28.49 25.74
CA ASP A 39 -13.67 29.19 24.47
C ASP A 39 -12.26 29.73 24.27
N ARG A 40 -11.27 28.84 24.34
CA ARG A 40 -10.04 29.03 23.59
C ARG A 40 -10.46 28.88 22.12
N PRO A 41 -10.31 29.91 21.27
CA PRO A 41 -10.31 29.70 19.83
C PRO A 41 -9.31 28.56 19.61
N GLY A 42 -9.78 27.50 18.94
CA GLY A 42 -8.93 26.36 18.61
C GLY A 42 -7.64 26.91 18.04
N ASP A 43 -6.53 26.64 18.73
CA ASP A 43 -5.27 26.44 18.04
C ASP A 43 -5.53 25.23 17.14
N ASP A 44 -6.11 25.53 15.98
CA ASP A 44 -6.17 24.67 14.81
C ASP A 44 -4.72 24.55 14.36
N ASP A 45 -3.96 23.74 15.11
CA ASP A 45 -2.67 23.23 14.72
C ASP A 45 -2.94 22.44 13.44
N ASP A 46 -2.92 23.18 12.33
CA ASP A 46 -2.92 22.74 10.95
C ASP A 46 -1.68 21.87 10.74
N ARG A 47 -1.69 20.67 11.33
CA ARG A 47 -0.73 19.61 11.08
C ARG A 47 -0.95 19.17 9.65
N HIS A 48 -0.32 19.92 8.74
CA HIS A 48 -0.09 19.54 7.36
C HIS A 48 0.84 18.33 7.37
N GLY A 49 0.29 17.16 7.72
CA GLY A 49 0.91 15.89 7.41
C GLY A 49 1.17 15.83 5.90
N PRO A 50 2.23 15.16 5.44
CA PRO A 50 2.49 15.02 4.02
C PRO A 50 1.22 14.57 3.28
N PRO A 51 0.90 15.14 2.10
CA PRO A 51 -0.35 14.87 1.40
C PRO A 51 -0.53 13.39 0.99
N LEU A 52 0.54 12.59 1.08
CA LEU A 52 0.57 11.17 0.76
C LEU A 52 1.26 10.40 1.89
N SER A 53 0.75 9.21 2.23
CA SER A 53 1.44 8.34 3.18
C SER A 53 2.76 7.83 2.61
N ASN A 54 3.75 7.60 3.48
CA ASN A 54 5.08 7.10 3.08
C ASN A 54 4.99 5.82 2.23
N ALA A 55 4.04 4.93 2.55
CA ALA A 55 3.80 3.72 1.77
C ALA A 55 3.27 4.01 0.36
N ARG A 56 2.35 4.98 0.21
CA ARG A 56 1.85 5.40 -1.11
C ARG A 56 2.93 6.08 -1.93
N LEU A 57 3.72 6.95 -1.30
CA LEU A 57 4.87 7.60 -1.94
C LEU A 57 5.89 6.56 -2.41
N GLY A 58 6.22 5.58 -1.56
CA GLY A 58 7.10 4.46 -1.91
C GLY A 58 6.59 3.66 -3.11
N MET A 59 5.28 3.34 -3.13
CA MET A 59 4.66 2.65 -4.27
C MET A 59 4.73 3.47 -5.57
N LEU A 60 4.51 4.79 -5.49
CA LEU A 60 4.59 5.67 -6.66
C LEU A 60 6.02 5.77 -7.21
N ILE A 61 7.02 5.91 -6.35
CA ILE A 61 8.43 5.94 -6.75
C ILE A 61 8.82 4.59 -7.39
N PHE A 62 8.40 3.48 -6.79
CA PHE A 62 8.62 2.14 -7.35
C PHE A 62 7.98 1.98 -8.74
N LEU A 63 6.73 2.40 -8.92
CA LEU A 63 6.06 2.41 -10.24
C LEU A 63 6.79 3.30 -11.25
N GLY A 64 7.28 4.46 -10.81
CA GLY A 64 8.08 5.36 -11.64
C GLY A 64 9.38 4.71 -12.11
N ALA A 65 10.10 4.05 -11.20
CA ALA A 65 11.33 3.31 -11.52
C ALA A 65 11.07 2.18 -12.53
N GLU A 66 10.00 1.41 -12.33
CA GLU A 66 9.61 0.32 -13.24
C GLU A 66 9.24 0.85 -14.64
N THR A 67 8.55 2.00 -14.70
CA THR A 67 8.21 2.66 -15.97
C THR A 67 9.46 3.09 -16.72
N MET A 68 10.46 3.66 -16.03
CA MET A 68 11.75 4.02 -16.65
C MET A 68 12.52 2.80 -17.14
N PHE A 69 12.49 1.69 -16.36
CA PHE A 69 13.11 0.43 -16.75
C PHE A 69 12.49 -0.12 -18.05
N PHE A 70 11.16 -0.23 -18.14
CA PHE A 70 10.50 -0.68 -19.36
C PHE A 70 10.68 0.29 -20.54
N ALA A 71 10.70 1.61 -20.28
CA ALA A 71 11.00 2.59 -21.32
C ALA A 71 12.41 2.38 -21.91
N GLY A 72 13.39 2.04 -21.08
CA GLY A 72 14.74 1.66 -21.53
C GLY A 72 14.75 0.39 -22.39
N LEU A 73 14.03 -0.66 -21.98
CA LEU A 73 13.91 -1.90 -22.76
C LEU A 73 13.22 -1.68 -24.12
N ILE A 74 12.10 -0.95 -24.14
CA ILE A 74 11.39 -0.59 -25.38
C ILE A 74 12.28 0.30 -26.27
N GLY A 75 13.00 1.26 -25.68
CA GLY A 75 13.94 2.11 -26.39
C GLY A 75 15.05 1.32 -27.05
N SER A 76 15.65 0.36 -26.34
CA SER A 76 16.65 -0.57 -26.87
C SER A 76 16.10 -1.38 -28.05
N PHE A 77 14.90 -1.98 -27.89
CA PHE A 77 14.21 -2.69 -28.96
C PHE A 77 13.94 -1.79 -30.18
N LEU A 78 13.54 -0.54 -29.97
CA LEU A 78 13.23 0.39 -31.06
C LEU A 78 14.50 0.77 -31.85
N VAL A 79 15.60 1.08 -31.16
CA VAL A 79 16.90 1.33 -31.80
C VAL A 79 17.34 0.12 -32.63
N TYR A 80 17.14 -1.09 -32.10
CA TYR A 80 17.44 -2.31 -32.81
C TYR A 80 16.55 -2.50 -34.05
N ARG A 81 15.24 -2.31 -33.89
CA ARG A 81 14.26 -2.46 -34.97
C ARG A 81 14.51 -1.48 -36.12
N LEU A 82 14.92 -0.25 -35.81
CA LEU A 82 15.20 0.81 -36.79
C LEU A 82 16.56 0.63 -37.49
N SER A 83 17.51 -0.05 -36.86
CA SER A 83 18.83 -0.34 -37.46
C SER A 83 18.85 -1.56 -38.38
N THR A 84 17.76 -2.35 -38.42
CA THR A 84 17.65 -3.55 -39.26
C THR A 84 16.71 -3.33 -40.45
N ALA A 85 17.22 -3.46 -41.68
CA ALA A 85 16.49 -3.16 -42.92
C ALA A 85 15.46 -4.23 -43.35
N VAL A 86 15.65 -5.50 -42.96
CA VAL A 86 14.75 -6.61 -43.32
C VAL A 86 14.17 -7.22 -42.04
N TRP A 87 12.84 -7.26 -41.93
CA TRP A 87 12.14 -7.78 -40.77
C TRP A 87 10.96 -8.68 -41.18
N PRO A 88 10.80 -9.89 -40.62
CA PRO A 88 11.74 -10.60 -39.74
C PRO A 88 12.93 -11.21 -40.52
N PRO A 89 14.13 -11.34 -39.93
CA PRO A 89 15.25 -12.00 -40.60
C PRO A 89 14.95 -13.46 -40.97
N ALA A 90 15.50 -13.88 -42.09
CA ALA A 90 15.32 -15.23 -42.63
C ALA A 90 16.04 -16.27 -41.75
N ALA A 91 15.30 -16.88 -40.82
CA ALA A 91 15.62 -18.09 -40.05
C ALA A 91 14.60 -18.34 -38.91
N MET A 92 13.72 -17.38 -38.60
CA MET A 92 12.87 -17.45 -37.41
C MET A 92 11.53 -18.14 -37.67
N PRO A 93 11.11 -19.08 -36.81
CA PRO A 93 9.73 -19.55 -36.75
C PRO A 93 8.78 -18.36 -36.52
N SER A 94 7.60 -18.41 -37.14
CA SER A 94 6.54 -17.43 -36.90
C SER A 94 6.19 -17.37 -35.40
N LEU A 95 6.14 -16.17 -34.83
CA LEU A 95 5.68 -15.99 -33.44
C LEU A 95 4.26 -16.59 -33.29
N PRO A 96 3.98 -17.36 -32.21
CA PRO A 96 2.67 -17.93 -31.96
C PRO A 96 1.68 -16.86 -31.47
N VAL A 97 1.24 -15.99 -32.39
CA VAL A 97 0.36 -14.83 -32.10
C VAL A 97 -0.92 -15.25 -31.35
N GLY A 98 -1.45 -16.44 -31.64
CA GLY A 98 -2.62 -16.99 -30.96
C GLY A 98 -2.38 -17.28 -29.47
N VAL A 99 -1.23 -17.87 -29.13
CA VAL A 99 -0.89 -18.21 -27.74
C VAL A 99 -0.62 -16.92 -26.96
N THR A 100 0.14 -15.99 -27.55
CA THR A 100 0.38 -14.67 -26.97
C THR A 100 -0.93 -13.91 -26.71
N GLY A 101 -1.87 -13.93 -27.66
CA GLY A 101 -3.17 -13.27 -27.52
C GLY A 101 -4.04 -13.86 -26.40
N VAL A 102 -4.09 -15.18 -26.28
CA VAL A 102 -4.78 -15.85 -25.16
C VAL A 102 -4.14 -15.46 -23.82
N ASN A 103 -2.81 -15.37 -23.77
CA ASN A 103 -2.10 -14.99 -22.55
C ASN A 103 -2.37 -13.53 -22.15
N THR A 104 -2.50 -12.63 -23.12
CA THR A 104 -2.97 -11.26 -22.88
C THR A 104 -4.39 -11.23 -22.31
N LEU A 105 -5.31 -12.05 -22.83
CA LEU A 105 -6.67 -12.15 -22.29
C LEU A 105 -6.67 -12.64 -20.82
N ILE A 106 -5.79 -13.58 -20.47
CA ILE A 106 -5.60 -14.03 -19.09
C ILE A 106 -5.17 -12.86 -18.19
N LEU A 107 -4.22 -12.03 -18.63
CA LEU A 107 -3.78 -10.85 -17.88
C LEU A 107 -4.89 -9.80 -17.73
N LEU A 108 -5.65 -9.53 -18.80
CA LEU A 108 -6.78 -8.60 -18.74
C LEU A 108 -7.85 -9.09 -17.76
N TYR A 109 -8.13 -10.40 -17.77
CA TYR A 109 -9.05 -10.99 -16.82
C TYR A 109 -8.51 -10.96 -15.38
N SER A 110 -7.19 -11.12 -15.18
CA SER A 110 -6.53 -10.92 -13.89
C SER A 110 -6.65 -9.47 -13.36
N ALA A 111 -6.56 -8.48 -14.24
CA ALA A 111 -6.82 -7.08 -13.87
C ALA A 111 -8.29 -6.87 -13.43
N TYR A 112 -9.23 -7.52 -14.11
CA TYR A 112 -10.65 -7.50 -13.73
C TYR A 112 -10.90 -8.16 -12.38
N THR A 113 -10.25 -9.29 -12.07
CA THR A 113 -10.37 -9.93 -10.75
C THR A 113 -9.83 -9.01 -9.65
N MET A 114 -8.70 -8.33 -9.86
CA MET A 114 -8.18 -7.34 -8.90
C MET A 114 -9.15 -6.17 -8.67
N TRP A 115 -9.78 -5.64 -9.72
CA TRP A 115 -10.83 -4.63 -9.58
C TRP A 115 -12.00 -5.12 -8.72
N ARG A 116 -12.43 -6.38 -8.93
CA ARG A 116 -13.49 -7.01 -8.13
C ARG A 116 -13.06 -7.23 -6.68
N ALA A 117 -11.82 -7.62 -6.41
CA ALA A 117 -11.27 -7.75 -5.06
C ALA A 117 -11.34 -6.41 -4.32
N ASN A 118 -10.91 -5.34 -4.99
CA ASN A 118 -10.98 -3.98 -4.46
C ASN A 118 -12.43 -3.52 -4.18
N ARG A 119 -13.42 -3.98 -4.95
CA ARG A 119 -14.85 -3.73 -4.64
C ARG A 119 -15.32 -4.55 -3.44
N ALA A 120 -14.90 -5.81 -3.33
CA ALA A 120 -15.28 -6.70 -2.23
C ALA A 120 -14.77 -6.20 -0.88
N ILE A 121 -13.52 -5.72 -0.80
CA ILE A 121 -12.96 -5.19 0.45
C ILE A 121 -13.63 -3.88 0.88
N ARG A 122 -14.02 -3.02 -0.08
CA ARG A 122 -14.81 -1.80 0.20
C ARG A 122 -16.22 -2.12 0.70
N ALA A 123 -16.79 -3.26 0.30
CA ALA A 123 -18.06 -3.76 0.77
C ALA A 123 -17.96 -4.58 2.08
N GLY A 124 -16.77 -4.66 2.70
CA GLY A 124 -16.54 -5.42 3.94
C GLY A 124 -16.45 -6.94 3.76
N HIS A 125 -16.49 -7.47 2.53
CA HIS A 125 -16.45 -8.91 2.27
C HIS A 125 -15.00 -9.44 2.24
N GLN A 126 -14.39 -9.63 3.41
CA GLN A 126 -12.99 -10.07 3.53
C GLN A 126 -12.71 -11.47 2.94
N GLN A 127 -13.64 -12.42 3.10
CA GLN A 127 -13.48 -13.76 2.52
C GLN A 127 -13.47 -13.71 0.99
N GLN A 128 -14.38 -12.94 0.39
CA GLN A 128 -14.43 -12.76 -1.07
C GLN A 128 -13.18 -12.04 -1.58
N PHE A 129 -12.68 -11.05 -0.84
CA PHE A 129 -11.41 -10.40 -1.16
C PHE A 129 -10.25 -11.41 -1.24
N ALA A 130 -10.08 -12.25 -0.20
CA ALA A 130 -9.01 -13.25 -0.17
C ALA A 130 -9.13 -14.28 -1.30
N GLN A 131 -10.34 -14.79 -1.57
CA GLN A 131 -10.59 -15.75 -2.65
C GLN A 131 -10.26 -15.16 -4.03
N VAL A 132 -10.66 -13.92 -4.29
CA VAL A 132 -10.40 -13.26 -5.58
C VAL A 132 -8.91 -12.89 -5.72
N LEU A 133 -8.22 -12.55 -4.62
CA LEU A 133 -6.79 -12.31 -4.63
C LEU A 133 -5.99 -13.60 -4.96
N LEU A 134 -6.36 -14.73 -4.35
CA LEU A 134 -5.78 -16.04 -4.67
C LEU A 134 -5.99 -16.42 -6.13
N LEU A 135 -7.19 -16.19 -6.66
CA LEU A 135 -7.49 -16.42 -8.07
C LEU A 135 -6.60 -15.55 -8.98
N THR A 136 -6.44 -14.27 -8.64
CA THR A 136 -5.58 -13.33 -9.37
C THR A 136 -4.13 -13.83 -9.41
N GLY A 137 -3.61 -14.29 -8.27
CA GLY A 137 -2.27 -14.89 -8.18
C GLY A 137 -2.14 -16.16 -9.02
N LEU A 138 -3.12 -17.06 -8.97
CA LEU A 138 -3.12 -18.31 -9.74
C LEU A 138 -3.11 -18.04 -11.26
N LEU A 139 -3.92 -17.10 -11.73
CA LEU A 139 -3.93 -16.70 -13.15
C LEU A 139 -2.58 -16.11 -13.58
N GLY A 140 -1.95 -15.30 -12.74
CA GLY A 140 -0.60 -14.78 -12.98
C GLY A 140 0.46 -15.89 -13.06
N THR A 141 0.40 -16.88 -12.17
CA THR A 141 1.31 -18.03 -12.19
C THR A 141 1.14 -18.87 -13.46
N VAL A 142 -0.10 -19.12 -13.88
CA VAL A 142 -0.38 -19.85 -15.13
C VAL A 142 0.18 -19.09 -16.34
N PHE A 143 0.00 -17.77 -16.38
CA PHE A 143 0.59 -16.91 -17.42
C PHE A 143 2.12 -17.04 -17.47
N LEU A 144 2.79 -16.97 -16.31
CA LEU A 144 4.24 -17.11 -16.20
C LEU A 144 4.72 -18.50 -16.66
N ALA A 145 3.99 -19.56 -16.29
CA ALA A 145 4.34 -20.93 -16.68
C ALA A 145 4.24 -21.15 -18.19
N ILE A 146 3.21 -20.61 -18.84
CA ILE A 146 3.05 -20.68 -20.30
C ILE A 146 4.20 -19.93 -20.98
N GLN A 147 4.50 -18.71 -20.56
CA GLN A 147 5.62 -17.93 -21.12
C GLN A 147 6.96 -18.65 -20.94
N GLY A 148 7.22 -19.18 -19.74
CA GLY A 148 8.45 -19.92 -19.45
C GLY A 148 8.59 -21.17 -20.31
N TYR A 149 7.51 -21.91 -20.53
CA TYR A 149 7.51 -23.09 -21.39
C TYR A 149 7.83 -22.73 -22.85
N GLU A 150 7.18 -21.70 -23.42
CA GLU A 150 7.48 -21.24 -24.79
C GLU A 150 8.94 -20.79 -24.91
N TRP A 151 9.45 -20.07 -23.91
CA TRP A 151 10.85 -19.63 -23.88
C TRP A 151 11.84 -20.80 -23.85
N VAL A 152 11.58 -21.82 -23.01
CA VAL A 152 12.44 -23.02 -22.94
C VAL A 152 12.40 -23.80 -24.25
N GLN A 153 11.23 -23.90 -24.90
CA GLN A 153 11.14 -24.52 -26.23
C GLN A 153 11.93 -23.73 -27.29
N LEU A 154 11.84 -22.39 -27.30
CA LEU A 154 12.56 -21.53 -28.23
C LEU A 154 14.09 -21.64 -28.06
N ILE A 155 14.58 -21.70 -26.81
CA ILE A 155 16.00 -21.96 -26.51
C ILE A 155 16.41 -23.33 -27.05
N GLY A 156 15.55 -24.35 -26.91
CA GLY A 156 15.78 -25.71 -27.41
C GLY A 156 15.90 -25.81 -28.93
N PHE A 157 15.30 -24.88 -29.68
CA PHE A 157 15.41 -24.79 -31.15
C PHE A 157 16.65 -24.02 -31.64
N GLY A 158 17.57 -23.63 -30.74
CA GLY A 158 18.84 -23.00 -31.11
C GLY A 158 18.82 -21.46 -31.15
N LEU A 159 17.76 -20.83 -30.65
CA LEU A 159 17.72 -19.39 -30.38
C LEU A 159 18.26 -19.14 -28.95
N THR A 160 19.57 -19.26 -28.78
CA THR A 160 20.25 -18.90 -27.52
C THR A 160 20.57 -17.41 -27.50
N ILE A 161 20.81 -16.83 -26.32
CA ILE A 161 21.34 -15.45 -26.18
C ILE A 161 22.64 -15.25 -27.00
N SER A 162 23.31 -16.33 -27.37
CA SER A 162 24.52 -16.34 -28.21
C SER A 162 24.29 -16.46 -29.73
N SER A 163 23.08 -16.73 -30.23
CA SER A 163 22.85 -16.97 -31.68
C SER A 163 22.48 -15.72 -32.48
N GLY A 164 22.33 -14.56 -31.82
CA GLY A 164 22.13 -13.26 -32.47
C GLY A 164 21.44 -12.25 -31.56
N VAL A 165 21.67 -10.96 -31.82
CA VAL A 165 21.16 -9.80 -31.05
C VAL A 165 19.64 -9.86 -30.81
N TYR A 166 18.89 -10.54 -31.69
CA TYR A 166 17.46 -10.85 -31.57
C TYR A 166 17.03 -11.57 -30.28
N GLY A 167 17.90 -12.40 -29.68
CA GLY A 167 17.57 -13.12 -28.43
C GLY A 167 17.79 -12.28 -27.16
N ALA A 168 18.40 -11.09 -27.29
CA ALA A 168 18.85 -10.27 -26.18
C ALA A 168 18.15 -8.89 -26.08
N THR A 169 17.26 -8.56 -27.03
CA THR A 169 16.41 -7.34 -27.04
C THR A 169 14.94 -7.71 -26.89
#